data_AF-A0A0A8YUQ9-F1
#
_entry.id   AF-A0A0A8YUQ9-F1
#
_cell.length_a   1.000
_cell.length_b   1.000
_cell.length_c   1.000
_cell.angle_alpha   90.00
_cell.angle_beta   90.00
_cell.angle_gamma   90.00
#
_symmetry.space_group_name_H-M   'P 1'
#
loop_
_entity.id
_entity.type
_entity.pdbx_description
1 polymer ?
#
loop_
_entity_poly.entity_id
_entity_poly.type
_entity_poly.pdbx_seq_one_letter_code
_entity_poly.pdbx_strand_id
1 'polypeptide(L)'
;MKRRLSVAIALIGDPKLVFLDEPTTGMDPITRRHVWDIIEEAKKGRAIVLTTHSMEEADILSDRIAIMAKGKLRCIGTSIRLKSKFGTGYIANVNFSGNGHTQSPNINSNTEVTVNPNIEAVKWFFKERLDVDPKEETRTFLTFVIPHQKEPLLTRFFGELQDREGEFGISDIQLGLTTLEEVFLNIAKQAELESSTAEGTLVTLNLSSGASIQIPKGARFVGIPGTETEEHPRGVMVEVYWDQDDNGSLCISGHSDEMPVPVNVELRRPPSLSRRASMGRAGPVGYVIDPNQVP
;
A
#
# COMPACT_ATOMS: atom_id res chain seq x y z
N MET A 1 32.53 -8.46 8.94
CA MET A 1 33.03 -9.11 10.19
C MET A 1 32.71 -8.35 11.47
N LYS A 2 32.85 -7.01 11.55
CA LYS A 2 32.63 -6.24 12.81
C LYS A 2 31.27 -6.47 13.49
N ARG A 3 30.18 -6.57 12.72
CA ARG A 3 28.81 -6.78 13.26
C ARG A 3 28.60 -8.17 13.88
N ARG A 4 29.18 -9.22 13.29
CA ARG A 4 29.15 -10.58 13.88
C ARG A 4 29.80 -10.63 15.26
N LEU A 5 30.94 -9.96 15.40
CA LEU A 5 31.63 -9.86 16.68
C LEU A 5 30.77 -9.07 17.69
N SER A 6 30.10 -8.01 17.26
CA SER A 6 29.19 -7.23 18.12
C SER A 6 28.05 -8.09 18.67
N VAL A 7 27.40 -8.90 17.81
CA VAL A 7 26.34 -9.83 18.23
C VAL A 7 26.91 -10.86 19.20
N ALA A 8 28.09 -11.43 18.92
CA ALA A 8 28.73 -12.38 19.83
C ALA A 8 29.00 -11.75 21.20
N ILE A 9 29.58 -10.54 21.25
CA ILE A 9 29.84 -9.81 22.51
C ILE A 9 28.55 -9.56 23.29
N ALA A 10 27.46 -9.20 22.61
CA ALA A 10 26.16 -8.96 23.24
C ALA A 10 25.55 -10.22 23.87
N LEU A 11 25.96 -11.41 23.44
CA LEU A 11 25.47 -12.70 23.94
C LEU A 11 26.40 -13.32 25.00
N ILE A 12 27.63 -12.82 25.15
CA ILE A 12 28.58 -13.29 26.16
C ILE A 12 28.01 -13.01 27.56
N GLY A 13 28.09 -14.01 28.44
CA GLY A 13 27.66 -13.89 29.83
C GLY A 13 26.19 -14.22 30.09
N ASP A 14 25.51 -14.84 29.12
CA ASP A 14 24.12 -15.28 29.22
C ASP A 14 23.13 -14.22 29.74
N PRO A 15 23.07 -13.03 29.12
CA PRO A 15 22.16 -11.98 29.55
C PRO A 15 20.69 -12.37 29.36
N LYS A 16 19.84 -11.98 30.31
CA LYS A 16 18.39 -12.15 30.24
C LYS A 16 17.70 -11.20 29.26
N LEU A 17 18.33 -10.06 28.96
CA LEU A 17 17.82 -9.02 28.06
C LEU A 17 18.95 -8.55 27.15
N VAL A 18 18.72 -8.60 25.83
CA VAL A 18 19.70 -8.22 24.81
C VAL A 18 19.07 -7.22 23.86
N PHE A 19 19.81 -6.16 23.53
CA PHE A 19 19.42 -5.18 22.51
C PHE A 19 20.34 -5.33 21.31
N LEU A 20 19.77 -5.51 20.12
CA LEU A 20 20.50 -5.65 18.86
C LEU A 20 20.03 -4.57 17.89
N ASP A 21 20.92 -3.63 17.58
CA ASP A 21 20.63 -2.59 16.59
C ASP A 21 21.16 -2.96 15.21
N GLU A 22 20.25 -3.21 14.27
CA GLU A 22 20.55 -3.53 12.87
C GLU A 22 21.61 -4.64 12.72
N PRO A 23 21.39 -5.83 13.32
CA PRO A 23 22.44 -6.82 13.55
C PRO A 23 23.02 -7.41 12.26
N THR A 24 22.23 -7.46 11.18
CA THR A 24 22.62 -8.09 9.90
C THR A 24 22.87 -7.11 8.76
N THR A 25 22.85 -5.80 9.06
CA THR A 25 23.02 -4.75 8.05
C THR A 25 24.39 -4.79 7.38
N GLY A 26 24.39 -4.83 6.04
CA GLY A 26 25.60 -4.94 5.23
C GLY A 26 26.33 -6.30 5.34
N MET A 27 25.62 -7.36 5.71
CA MET A 27 26.08 -8.75 5.56
C MET A 27 25.57 -9.35 4.26
N ASP A 28 26.35 -10.26 3.67
CA ASP A 28 25.89 -11.10 2.57
C ASP A 28 24.77 -12.06 3.04
N PRO A 29 23.92 -12.56 2.12
CA PRO A 29 22.77 -13.40 2.48
C PRO A 29 23.13 -14.66 3.27
N ILE A 30 24.29 -15.28 3.00
CA ILE A 30 24.71 -16.52 3.66
C ILE A 30 25.13 -16.23 5.10
N THR A 31 25.93 -15.19 5.30
CA THR A 31 26.33 -14.76 6.65
C THR A 31 25.13 -14.28 7.47
N ARG A 32 24.17 -13.60 6.85
CA ARG A 32 22.94 -13.14 7.51
C ARG A 32 22.16 -14.30 8.10
N ARG A 33 21.92 -15.36 7.32
CA ARG A 33 21.22 -16.56 7.79
C ARG A 33 21.92 -17.22 8.97
N HIS A 34 23.25 -17.35 8.93
CA HIS A 34 24.01 -17.86 10.08
C HIS A 34 23.83 -16.99 11.33
N VAL A 35 23.74 -15.67 11.21
CA VAL A 35 23.47 -14.80 12.36
C VAL A 35 22.03 -14.97 12.86
N TRP A 36 21.06 -15.16 11.97
CA TRP A 36 19.68 -15.45 12.33
C TRP A 36 19.57 -16.75 13.14
N ASP A 37 20.22 -17.82 12.69
CA ASP A 37 20.25 -19.11 13.39
C ASP A 37 20.81 -18.95 14.81
N ILE A 38 21.91 -18.19 14.96
CA ILE A 38 22.52 -17.90 16.26
C ILE A 38 21.55 -17.11 17.16
N ILE A 39 20.86 -16.10 16.62
CA ILE A 39 19.89 -15.30 17.40
C ILE A 39 18.70 -16.16 17.84
N GLU A 40 18.19 -17.03 16.98
CA GLU A 40 17.05 -17.91 17.27
C GLU A 40 17.41 -18.98 18.32
N GLU A 41 18.61 -19.56 18.23
CA GLU A 41 19.12 -20.46 19.27
C GLU A 41 19.32 -19.74 20.60
N ALA A 42 19.86 -18.52 20.54
CA ALA A 42 20.14 -17.67 21.68
C ALA A 42 18.87 -17.11 22.34
N LYS A 43 17.72 -17.13 21.68
CA LYS A 43 16.44 -16.57 22.17
C LYS A 43 15.85 -17.34 23.35
N LYS A 44 16.13 -18.65 23.46
CA LYS A 44 15.57 -19.51 24.51
C LYS A 44 15.96 -19.01 25.90
N GLY A 45 14.96 -18.70 26.73
CA GLY A 45 15.18 -18.26 28.11
C GLY A 45 15.63 -16.80 28.28
N ARG A 46 15.63 -16.00 27.20
CA ARG A 46 15.92 -14.56 27.26
C ARG A 46 14.96 -13.74 26.41
N ALA A 47 14.97 -12.42 26.63
CA ALA A 47 14.31 -11.45 25.77
C ALA A 47 15.33 -10.77 24.87
N ILE A 48 15.06 -10.73 23.58
CA ILE A 48 15.87 -10.01 22.59
C ILE A 48 15.00 -8.93 21.96
N VAL A 49 15.47 -7.69 22.01
CA VAL A 49 14.86 -6.56 21.30
C VAL A 49 15.77 -6.23 20.14
N LEU A 50 15.28 -6.43 18.91
CA LEU A 50 16.01 -6.08 17.70
C LEU A 50 15.35 -4.89 16.98
N THR A 51 16.18 -4.04 16.39
CA THR A 51 15.75 -3.05 15.40
C THR A 51 16.29 -3.46 14.05
N THR A 52 15.42 -3.42 13.03
CA THR A 52 15.77 -3.78 11.67
C THR A 52 14.91 -3.01 10.68
N HIS A 53 15.50 -2.68 9.54
CA HIS A 53 14.80 -2.22 8.34
C HIS A 53 14.44 -3.37 7.39
N SER A 54 14.92 -4.60 7.67
CA SER A 54 14.58 -5.79 6.89
C SER A 54 13.30 -6.43 7.42
N MET A 55 12.24 -6.37 6.60
CA MET A 55 10.98 -7.00 6.95
C MET A 55 11.08 -8.53 6.98
N GLU A 56 11.93 -9.13 6.14
CA GLU A 56 12.26 -10.56 6.18
C GLU A 56 12.88 -10.97 7.53
N GLU A 57 13.85 -10.19 8.04
CA GLU A 57 14.45 -10.43 9.35
C GLU A 57 13.42 -10.33 10.48
N ALA A 58 12.56 -9.30 10.42
CA ALA A 58 11.50 -9.11 11.40
C ALA A 58 10.49 -10.27 11.38
N ASP A 59 10.11 -10.77 10.19
CA ASP A 59 9.14 -11.86 10.04
C ASP A 59 9.68 -13.19 10.61
N ILE A 60 10.97 -13.46 10.42
CA ILE A 60 11.59 -14.74 10.80
C ILE A 60 11.97 -14.78 12.28
N LEU A 61 12.60 -13.74 12.83
CA LEU A 61 13.17 -13.78 14.18
C LEU A 61 12.18 -13.37 15.28
N SER A 62 11.17 -12.55 14.94
CA SER A 62 10.37 -11.86 15.95
C SER A 62 9.12 -12.63 16.34
N ASP A 63 8.89 -12.79 17.64
CA ASP A 63 7.59 -13.25 18.15
C ASP A 63 6.52 -12.16 18.00
N ARG A 64 6.95 -10.90 18.15
CA ARG A 64 6.11 -9.70 18.04
C ARG A 64 6.89 -8.62 17.33
N ILE A 65 6.22 -7.96 16.39
CA ILE A 65 6.76 -6.88 15.58
C ILE A 65 6.07 -5.60 16.00
N ALA A 66 6.86 -4.56 16.18
CA ALA A 66 6.42 -3.20 16.48
C ALA A 66 6.84 -2.29 15.33
N ILE A 67 5.90 -1.59 14.72
CA ILE A 67 6.18 -0.65 13.63
C ILE A 67 6.13 0.76 14.18
N MET A 68 7.21 1.51 13.98
CA MET A 68 7.35 2.91 14.35
C MET A 68 7.35 3.80 13.11
N ALA A 69 6.63 4.92 13.17
CA ALA A 69 6.65 5.95 12.13
C ALA A 69 6.54 7.34 12.78
N LYS A 70 7.32 8.31 12.27
CA LYS A 70 7.35 9.70 12.78
C LYS A 70 7.51 9.78 14.32
N GLY A 71 8.39 8.94 14.88
CA GLY A 71 8.69 8.91 16.32
C GLY A 71 7.59 8.30 17.21
N LYS A 72 6.54 7.71 16.64
CA LYS A 72 5.44 7.07 17.39
C LYS A 72 5.31 5.59 17.02
N LEU A 73 4.98 4.77 18.02
CA LEU A 73 4.60 3.37 17.80
C LEU A 73 3.21 3.34 17.16
N ARG A 74 3.10 2.79 15.96
CA ARG A 74 1.85 2.74 15.18
C ARG A 74 1.07 1.46 15.46
N CYS A 75 1.77 0.34 15.48
CA CYS A 75 1.16 -0.95 15.77
C CYS A 75 2.15 -1.91 16.42
N ILE A 76 1.61 -2.92 17.10
CA ILE A 76 2.36 -4.02 17.66
C ILE A 76 1.54 -5.30 17.58
N GLY A 77 2.16 -6.40 17.18
CA GLY A 77 1.47 -7.69 17.02
C GLY A 77 2.37 -8.77 16.46
N THR A 78 1.86 -9.98 16.34
CA THR A 78 2.52 -11.04 15.56
C THR A 78 2.48 -10.67 14.07
N SER A 79 3.41 -11.19 13.27
CA SER A 79 3.42 -10.94 11.82
C SER A 79 2.07 -11.23 11.17
N ILE A 80 1.47 -12.39 11.45
CA ILE A 80 0.15 -12.78 10.94
C ILE A 80 -0.95 -11.78 11.30
N ARG A 81 -0.94 -11.26 12.54
CA ARG A 81 -1.93 -10.29 13.00
C ARG A 81 -1.74 -8.94 12.33
N LEU A 82 -0.50 -8.52 12.10
CA LEU A 82 -0.21 -7.27 11.39
C LEU A 82 -0.65 -7.35 9.93
N LYS A 83 -0.31 -8.45 9.24
CA LYS A 83 -0.75 -8.73 7.86
C LYS A 83 -2.28 -8.76 7.75
N SER A 84 -2.97 -9.44 8.65
CA SER A 84 -4.44 -9.50 8.64
C SER A 84 -5.13 -8.17 8.99
N LYS A 85 -4.55 -7.35 9.88
CA LYS A 85 -5.18 -6.11 10.35
C LYS A 85 -4.90 -4.91 9.46
N PHE A 86 -3.68 -4.81 8.94
CA PHE A 86 -3.18 -3.64 8.21
C PHE A 86 -2.81 -3.96 6.75
N GLY A 87 -2.90 -5.23 6.35
CA GLY A 87 -2.79 -5.64 4.97
C GLY A 87 -3.99 -5.21 4.15
N THR A 88 -3.78 -5.10 2.85
CA THR A 88 -4.80 -4.82 1.84
C THR A 88 -5.65 -6.05 1.50
N GLY A 89 -5.36 -7.22 2.07
CA GLY A 89 -6.08 -8.46 1.84
C GLY A 89 -5.18 -9.65 1.55
N TYR A 90 -5.62 -10.49 0.61
CA TYR A 90 -4.88 -11.62 0.08
C TYR A 90 -4.29 -11.25 -1.27
N ILE A 91 -3.09 -11.75 -1.56
CA ILE A 91 -2.46 -11.60 -2.88
C ILE A 91 -2.65 -12.93 -3.61
N ALA A 92 -3.34 -12.88 -4.75
CA ALA A 92 -3.49 -14.02 -5.64
C ALA A 92 -2.64 -13.81 -6.89
N ASN A 93 -1.64 -14.66 -7.09
CA ASN A 93 -0.85 -14.71 -8.31
C ASN A 93 -1.35 -15.87 -9.18
N VAL A 94 -1.78 -15.56 -10.40
CA VAL A 94 -2.23 -16.55 -11.37
C VAL A 94 -1.21 -16.57 -12.50
N ASN A 95 -0.50 -17.68 -12.64
CA ASN A 95 0.45 -17.90 -13.72
C ASN A 95 -0.27 -18.61 -14.87
N PHE A 96 0.07 -18.24 -16.10
CA PHE A 96 -0.47 -18.85 -17.30
C PHE A 96 0.57 -19.77 -17.93
N SER A 97 0.10 -20.88 -18.49
CA SER A 97 0.95 -21.70 -19.35
C SER A 97 1.24 -20.89 -20.60
N GLY A 98 2.50 -20.51 -20.78
CA GLY A 98 2.97 -19.85 -21.99
C GLY A 98 2.95 -20.82 -23.17
N ASN A 99 1.75 -21.19 -23.66
CA ASN A 99 1.62 -21.86 -24.94
C ASN A 99 1.85 -20.82 -26.03
N GLY A 100 3.13 -20.60 -26.34
CA GLY A 100 3.53 -20.11 -27.64
C GLY A 100 2.97 -21.04 -28.73
N HIS A 101 2.57 -20.42 -29.84
CA HIS A 101 2.14 -21.03 -31.11
C HIS A 101 0.68 -21.50 -31.21
N THR A 102 -0.26 -20.55 -31.33
CA THR A 102 -1.20 -20.67 -32.47
C THR A 102 -0.43 -20.32 -33.73
N GLN A 103 -0.07 -21.33 -34.53
CA GLN A 103 0.33 -21.11 -35.92
C GLN A 103 -0.84 -20.46 -36.65
N SER A 104 -0.83 -19.13 -36.78
CA SER A 104 -1.54 -18.48 -37.88
C SER A 104 -0.59 -18.46 -39.08
N PRO A 105 -0.90 -19.16 -40.19
CA PRO A 105 -0.17 -18.95 -41.43
C PRO A 105 -0.60 -17.61 -42.00
N ASN A 106 0.33 -16.66 -42.09
CA ASN A 106 0.25 -15.39 -42.83
C ASN A 106 -0.95 -14.47 -42.51
N ILE A 107 -0.67 -13.21 -42.16
CA ILE A 107 -0.97 -12.04 -43.01
C ILE A 107 -0.44 -10.79 -42.29
N ASN A 108 0.10 -9.90 -43.12
CA ASN A 108 0.72 -8.63 -42.77
C ASN A 108 -0.28 -7.67 -42.10
N SER A 109 0.07 -7.10 -40.94
CA SER A 109 -0.25 -5.71 -40.60
C SER A 109 0.29 -5.35 -39.22
N ASN A 110 1.06 -4.25 -39.17
CA ASN A 110 1.20 -3.43 -37.96
C ASN A 110 -0.21 -3.16 -37.40
N THR A 111 -0.48 -3.54 -36.16
CA THR A 111 -1.20 -2.84 -35.06
C THR A 111 -1.73 -3.90 -34.07
N GLU A 112 -1.71 -3.55 -32.78
CA GLU A 112 -2.45 -4.13 -31.66
C GLU A 112 -1.80 -5.29 -30.88
N VAL A 113 -1.54 -4.98 -29.60
CA VAL A 113 -1.15 -5.88 -28.52
C VAL A 113 -2.09 -7.08 -28.54
N THR A 114 -1.60 -8.24 -28.95
CA THR A 114 -2.38 -9.49 -28.94
C THR A 114 -2.62 -9.88 -27.48
N VAL A 115 -3.72 -9.39 -26.90
CA VAL A 115 -4.18 -9.77 -25.57
C VAL A 115 -4.56 -11.25 -25.64
N ASN A 116 -3.92 -12.08 -24.81
CA ASN A 116 -4.21 -13.51 -24.77
C ASN A 116 -5.67 -13.69 -24.26
N PRO A 117 -6.57 -14.32 -25.03
CA PRO A 117 -7.99 -14.43 -24.66
C PRO A 117 -8.20 -15.11 -23.30
N ASN A 118 -7.26 -15.95 -22.88
CA ASN A 118 -7.27 -16.63 -21.60
C ASN A 118 -7.05 -15.67 -20.42
N ILE A 119 -6.21 -14.65 -20.59
CA ILE A 119 -5.93 -13.63 -19.55
C ILE A 119 -7.19 -12.80 -19.33
N GLU A 120 -7.87 -12.40 -20.41
CA GLU A 120 -9.08 -11.59 -20.31
C GLU A 120 -10.24 -12.36 -19.67
N ALA A 121 -10.35 -13.65 -19.95
CA ALA A 121 -11.32 -14.53 -19.30
C ALA A 121 -11.10 -14.62 -17.78
N VAL A 122 -9.85 -14.73 -17.33
CA VAL A 122 -9.52 -14.72 -15.89
C VAL A 122 -9.82 -13.36 -15.27
N LYS A 123 -9.44 -12.24 -15.91
CA LYS A 123 -9.80 -10.90 -15.41
C LYS A 123 -11.30 -10.75 -15.24
N TRP A 124 -12.06 -11.16 -16.25
CA TRP A 124 -13.52 -11.09 -16.19
C TRP A 124 -14.09 -11.97 -15.07
N PHE A 125 -13.52 -13.16 -14.85
CA PHE A 125 -13.91 -14.02 -13.75
C PHE A 125 -13.64 -13.39 -12.36
N PHE A 126 -12.47 -12.79 -12.16
CA PHE A 126 -12.14 -12.03 -10.94
C PHE A 126 -13.05 -10.81 -10.78
N LYS A 127 -13.38 -10.11 -11.86
CA LYS A 127 -14.28 -8.95 -11.84
C LYS A 127 -15.73 -9.33 -11.54
N GLU A 128 -16.26 -10.39 -12.15
CA GLU A 128 -17.63 -10.85 -11.94
C GLU A 128 -17.85 -11.41 -10.53
N ARG A 129 -16.91 -12.24 -10.04
CA ARG A 129 -17.09 -12.99 -8.79
C ARG A 129 -16.60 -12.24 -7.57
N LEU A 130 -15.54 -11.48 -7.71
CA LEU A 130 -14.91 -10.78 -6.62
C LEU A 130 -14.96 -9.27 -6.80
N ASP A 131 -15.32 -8.68 -7.94
CA ASP A 131 -15.20 -7.23 -8.19
C ASP A 131 -13.80 -6.70 -7.78
N VAL A 132 -12.77 -7.35 -8.32
CA VAL A 132 -11.37 -6.99 -8.11
C VAL A 132 -10.70 -6.87 -9.47
N ASP A 133 -9.97 -5.78 -9.66
CA ASP A 133 -9.15 -5.52 -10.84
C ASP A 133 -7.69 -5.96 -10.59
N PRO A 134 -6.95 -6.39 -11.62
CA PRO A 134 -5.56 -6.80 -11.47
C PRO A 134 -4.68 -5.63 -11.03
N LYS A 135 -3.86 -5.84 -9.99
CA LYS A 135 -2.84 -4.88 -9.54
C LYS A 135 -1.63 -4.87 -10.46
N GLU A 136 -1.24 -6.05 -10.96
CA GLU A 136 -0.20 -6.20 -11.97
C GLU A 136 -0.66 -7.16 -13.07
N GLU A 137 -0.36 -6.80 -14.30
CA GLU A 137 -0.66 -7.60 -15.47
C GLU A 137 0.59 -7.78 -16.34
N THR A 138 0.95 -9.05 -16.55
CA THR A 138 1.99 -9.45 -17.49
C THR A 138 1.43 -10.54 -18.41
N ARG A 139 2.08 -10.78 -19.56
CA ARG A 139 1.69 -11.83 -20.52
C ARG A 139 1.71 -13.25 -19.94
N THR A 140 2.38 -13.46 -18.82
CA THR A 140 2.58 -14.78 -18.20
C THR A 140 1.95 -14.89 -16.83
N PHE A 141 1.56 -13.79 -16.18
CA PHE A 141 0.93 -13.83 -14.87
C PHE A 141 0.06 -12.60 -14.61
N LEU A 142 -0.94 -12.78 -13.74
CA LEU A 142 -1.77 -11.72 -13.16
C LEU A 142 -1.63 -11.72 -11.64
N THR A 143 -1.54 -10.54 -11.05
CA THR A 143 -1.53 -10.35 -9.59
C THR A 143 -2.78 -9.60 -9.17
N PHE A 144 -3.56 -10.19 -8.26
CA PHE A 144 -4.77 -9.60 -7.70
C PHE A 144 -4.60 -9.36 -6.20
N VAL A 145 -5.17 -8.26 -5.70
CA VAL A 145 -5.28 -7.99 -4.27
C VAL A 145 -6.74 -8.11 -3.87
N ILE A 146 -7.07 -9.16 -3.12
CA ILE A 146 -8.43 -9.50 -2.73
C ILE A 146 -8.69 -8.99 -1.31
N PRO A 147 -9.57 -7.99 -1.11
CA PRO A 147 -9.86 -7.44 0.21
C PRO A 147 -10.37 -8.49 1.22
N HIS A 148 -10.02 -8.30 2.50
CA HIS A 148 -10.45 -9.22 3.58
C HIS A 148 -11.97 -9.39 3.69
N GLN A 149 -12.76 -8.41 3.28
CA GLN A 149 -14.23 -8.50 3.27
C GLN A 149 -14.74 -9.63 2.36
N LYS A 150 -13.95 -10.03 1.36
CA LYS A 150 -14.28 -11.07 0.38
C LYS A 150 -13.72 -12.45 0.76
N GLU A 151 -13.09 -12.58 1.93
CA GLU A 151 -12.56 -13.85 2.46
C GLU A 151 -13.57 -15.01 2.44
N PRO A 152 -14.85 -14.83 2.84
CA PRO A 152 -15.82 -15.93 2.83
C PRO A 152 -16.13 -16.48 1.43
N LEU A 153 -15.91 -15.68 0.38
CA LEU A 153 -16.14 -16.07 -1.00
C LEU A 153 -14.96 -16.85 -1.59
N LEU A 154 -13.77 -16.74 -1.00
CA LEU A 154 -12.54 -17.30 -1.55
C LEU A 154 -12.59 -18.82 -1.71
N THR A 155 -13.18 -19.54 -0.75
CA THR A 155 -13.26 -21.01 -0.82
C THR A 155 -14.04 -21.47 -2.04
N ARG A 156 -15.20 -20.84 -2.32
CA ARG A 156 -16.01 -21.16 -3.49
C ARG A 156 -15.34 -20.67 -4.77
N PHE A 157 -14.79 -19.46 -4.74
CA PHE A 157 -14.13 -18.83 -5.88
C PHE A 157 -12.94 -19.66 -6.39
N PHE A 158 -12.02 -20.05 -5.50
CA PHE A 158 -10.85 -20.84 -5.89
C PHE A 158 -11.22 -22.28 -6.26
N GLY A 159 -12.29 -22.84 -5.70
CA GLY A 159 -12.85 -24.10 -6.18
C GLY A 159 -13.33 -24.02 -7.63
N GLU A 160 -14.13 -23.00 -7.96
CA GLU A 160 -14.59 -22.77 -9.33
C GLU A 160 -13.45 -22.42 -10.30
N LEU A 161 -12.44 -21.67 -9.83
CA LEU A 161 -11.26 -21.33 -10.62
C LEU A 161 -10.40 -22.56 -10.93
N GLN A 162 -10.24 -23.46 -9.95
CA GLN A 162 -9.49 -24.71 -10.11
C GLN A 162 -10.22 -25.68 -11.03
N ASP A 163 -11.54 -25.81 -10.92
CA ASP A 163 -12.34 -26.65 -11.83
C ASP A 163 -12.23 -26.20 -13.30
N ARG A 164 -11.98 -24.91 -13.52
CA ARG A 164 -11.85 -24.29 -14.85
C ARG A 164 -10.40 -23.93 -15.23
N GLU A 165 -9.41 -24.43 -14.49
CA GLU A 165 -7.99 -24.09 -14.71
C GLU A 165 -7.54 -24.43 -16.14
N GLY A 166 -8.01 -25.56 -16.68
CA GLY A 166 -7.72 -26.01 -18.04
C GLY A 166 -8.39 -25.18 -19.13
N GLU A 167 -9.57 -24.61 -18.86
CA GLU A 167 -10.26 -23.70 -19.78
C GLU A 167 -9.55 -22.34 -19.83
N PHE A 168 -9.05 -21.88 -18.68
CA PHE A 168 -8.33 -20.62 -18.55
C PHE A 168 -6.83 -20.72 -18.89
N GLY A 169 -6.31 -21.92 -19.17
CA GLY A 169 -4.88 -22.12 -19.45
C GLY A 169 -3.95 -21.71 -18.31
N ILE A 170 -4.44 -21.81 -17.06
CA ILE A 170 -3.69 -21.47 -15.86
C ILE A 170 -2.66 -22.59 -15.60
N SER A 171 -1.40 -22.21 -15.33
CA SER A 171 -0.34 -23.16 -14.95
C SER A 171 -0.23 -23.33 -13.45
N ASP A 172 -0.39 -22.24 -12.70
CA ASP A 172 -0.19 -22.23 -11.24
C ASP A 172 -1.01 -21.10 -10.61
N ILE A 173 -1.56 -21.34 -9.42
CA ILE A 173 -2.32 -20.37 -8.64
C ILE A 173 -1.71 -20.30 -7.25
N GLN A 174 -1.22 -19.12 -6.87
CA GLN A 174 -0.64 -18.88 -5.55
C GLN A 174 -1.50 -17.90 -4.79
N LEU A 175 -1.99 -18.31 -3.62
CA LEU A 175 -2.69 -17.44 -2.69
C LEU A 175 -1.79 -17.19 -1.48
N GLY A 176 -1.46 -15.93 -1.24
CA GLY A 176 -0.67 -15.49 -0.10
C GLY A 176 -1.38 -14.39 0.69
N LEU A 177 -0.87 -14.13 1.89
CA LEU A 177 -1.18 -12.89 2.61
C LEU A 177 -0.30 -11.77 2.09
N THR A 178 -0.74 -10.53 2.27
CA THR A 178 0.12 -9.35 2.06
C THR A 178 1.42 -9.47 2.84
N THR A 179 2.51 -8.95 2.29
CA THR A 179 3.81 -8.99 2.95
C THR A 179 3.92 -7.95 4.06
N LEU A 180 4.91 -8.08 4.94
CA LEU A 180 5.16 -7.05 5.97
C LEU A 180 5.60 -5.72 5.37
N GLU A 181 6.26 -5.74 4.22
CA GLU A 181 6.63 -4.55 3.45
C GLU A 181 5.38 -3.75 3.06
N GLU A 182 4.35 -4.41 2.54
CA GLU A 182 3.10 -3.72 2.16
C GLU A 182 2.37 -3.15 3.39
N VAL A 183 2.33 -3.90 4.50
CA VAL A 183 1.81 -3.41 5.78
C VAL A 183 2.58 -2.18 6.25
N PHE A 184 3.91 -2.21 6.18
CA PHE A 184 4.76 -1.09 6.57
C PHE A 184 4.51 0.14 5.70
N LEU A 185 4.44 -0.02 4.37
CA LEU A 185 4.16 1.07 3.44
C LEU A 185 2.81 1.72 3.71
N ASN A 186 1.77 0.92 3.97
CA ASN A 186 0.44 1.43 4.30
C ASN A 186 0.45 2.24 5.60
N ILE A 187 1.10 1.72 6.64
CA ILE A 187 1.22 2.40 7.94
C ILE A 187 2.05 3.69 7.81
N ALA A 188 3.12 3.68 7.03
CA ALA A 188 3.96 4.83 6.77
C ALA A 188 3.19 5.94 6.04
N LYS A 189 2.46 5.59 4.96
CA LYS A 189 1.56 6.50 4.23
C LYS A 189 0.51 7.12 5.16
N GLN A 190 -0.14 6.30 5.99
CA GLN A 190 -1.14 6.78 6.94
C GLN A 190 -0.54 7.70 8.02
N ALA A 191 0.64 7.36 8.56
CA ALA A 191 1.31 8.20 9.54
C ALA A 191 1.75 9.55 8.96
N GLU A 192 2.15 9.56 7.69
CA GLU A 192 2.52 10.78 6.99
C GLU A 192 1.32 11.68 6.73
N LEU A 193 0.19 11.07 6.32
CA LEU A 193 -1.09 11.73 6.16
C LEU A 193 -1.56 12.42 7.46
N GLU A 194 -1.48 11.70 8.58
CA GLU A 194 -1.83 12.22 9.90
C GLU A 194 -0.90 13.35 10.36
N SER A 195 0.42 13.21 10.15
CA SER A 195 1.39 14.27 10.49
C SER A 195 1.13 15.53 9.67
N SER A 196 0.88 15.37 8.38
CA SER A 196 0.58 16.46 7.45
C SER A 196 -0.71 17.19 7.83
N THR A 197 -1.73 16.44 8.24
CA THR A 197 -3.00 16.99 8.75
C THR A 197 -2.80 17.74 10.08
N ALA A 198 -1.98 17.19 10.98
CA ALA A 198 -1.70 17.79 12.29
C ALA A 198 -0.80 19.03 12.22
N GLU A 199 0.13 19.07 11.27
CA GLU A 199 1.00 20.23 11.01
C GLU A 199 0.26 21.35 10.27
N GLY A 200 -0.90 21.08 9.68
CA GLY A 200 -1.69 22.06 8.94
C GLY A 200 -0.99 22.54 7.66
N THR A 201 -0.06 21.74 7.14
CA THR A 201 0.73 22.09 5.96
C THR A 201 -0.18 22.13 4.73
N LEU A 202 -0.30 23.30 4.10
CA LEU A 202 -1.08 23.50 2.88
C LEU A 202 -0.19 23.28 1.65
N VAL A 203 -0.71 22.57 0.66
CA VAL A 203 -0.08 22.37 -0.65
C VAL A 203 -0.98 22.98 -1.72
N THR A 204 -0.38 23.56 -2.75
CA THR A 204 -1.12 24.12 -3.88
C THR A 204 -1.51 23.01 -4.85
N LEU A 205 -2.81 22.80 -5.03
CA LEU A 205 -3.38 21.99 -6.09
C LEU A 205 -3.68 22.88 -7.29
N ASN A 206 -3.16 22.50 -8.47
CA ASN A 206 -3.52 23.13 -9.73
C ASN A 206 -4.59 22.29 -10.40
N LEU A 207 -5.75 22.90 -10.66
CA LEU A 207 -6.89 22.27 -11.33
C LEU A 207 -6.72 22.34 -12.84
N SER A 208 -7.32 21.38 -13.56
CA SER A 208 -7.40 21.38 -15.03
C SER A 208 -8.13 22.60 -15.59
N SER A 209 -8.99 23.24 -14.80
CA SER A 209 -9.64 24.53 -15.10
C SER A 209 -8.71 25.74 -15.03
N GLY A 210 -7.44 25.55 -14.63
CA GLY A 210 -6.42 26.62 -14.53
C GLY A 210 -6.44 27.38 -13.20
N ALA A 211 -7.31 27.01 -12.27
CA ALA A 211 -7.35 27.57 -10.92
C ALA A 211 -6.37 26.86 -9.97
N SER A 212 -5.72 27.63 -9.09
CA SER A 212 -4.85 27.09 -8.03
C SER A 212 -5.50 27.26 -6.66
N ILE A 213 -5.71 26.17 -5.95
CA ILE A 213 -6.30 26.15 -4.60
C ILE A 213 -5.31 25.61 -3.56
N GLN A 214 -5.38 26.09 -2.32
CA GLN A 214 -4.59 25.54 -1.23
C GLN A 214 -5.36 24.45 -0.50
N ILE A 215 -4.78 23.26 -0.39
CA ILE A 215 -5.40 22.10 0.24
C ILE A 215 -4.51 21.57 1.36
N PRO A 216 -5.08 21.06 2.46
CA PRO A 216 -4.27 20.37 3.47
C PRO A 216 -3.56 19.17 2.85
N LYS A 217 -2.26 19.06 3.15
CA LYS A 217 -1.42 17.98 2.64
C LYS A 217 -2.02 16.64 3.08
N GLY A 218 -2.38 15.82 2.10
CA GLY A 218 -3.03 14.53 2.31
C GLY A 218 -4.57 14.50 2.19
N ALA A 219 -5.25 15.63 1.96
CA ALA A 219 -6.68 15.60 1.73
C ALA A 219 -7.02 14.76 0.48
N ARG A 220 -7.83 13.70 0.64
CA ARG A 220 -8.26 12.84 -0.47
C ARG A 220 -9.39 13.47 -1.28
N PHE A 221 -10.35 14.13 -0.64
CA PHE A 221 -11.43 14.83 -1.32
C PHE A 221 -11.45 16.29 -0.90
N VAL A 222 -11.46 17.18 -1.89
CA VAL A 222 -11.40 18.62 -1.66
C VAL A 222 -12.50 19.32 -2.44
N GLY A 223 -13.35 20.07 -1.74
CA GLY A 223 -14.32 20.99 -2.33
C GLY A 223 -13.67 22.29 -2.82
N ILE A 224 -13.99 22.69 -4.05
CA ILE A 224 -13.47 23.90 -4.70
C ILE A 224 -14.35 25.10 -4.30
N PRO A 225 -13.79 26.10 -3.59
CA PRO A 225 -14.55 27.26 -3.15
C PRO A 225 -14.97 28.15 -4.33
N GLY A 226 -16.20 28.67 -4.30
CA GLY A 226 -16.71 29.60 -5.33
C GLY A 226 -17.30 28.93 -6.57
N THR A 227 -17.49 27.61 -6.55
CA THR A 227 -18.12 26.83 -7.63
C THR A 227 -19.60 26.52 -7.39
N GLU A 228 -20.21 27.20 -6.42
CA GLU A 228 -21.63 27.07 -6.08
C GLU A 228 -22.50 27.65 -7.20
N THR A 229 -23.26 26.81 -7.88
CA THR A 229 -24.21 27.20 -8.95
C THR A 229 -25.63 26.78 -8.58
N GLU A 230 -26.66 27.28 -9.28
CA GLU A 230 -28.05 26.86 -9.05
C GLU A 230 -28.27 25.35 -9.26
N GLU A 231 -27.45 24.70 -10.11
CA GLU A 231 -27.45 23.25 -10.32
C GLU A 231 -26.60 22.49 -9.28
N HIS A 232 -25.62 23.15 -8.66
CA HIS A 232 -24.71 22.57 -7.66
C HIS A 232 -24.58 23.48 -6.43
N PRO A 233 -25.58 23.48 -5.52
CA PRO A 233 -25.66 24.42 -4.39
C PRO A 233 -24.55 24.26 -3.34
N ARG A 234 -23.71 23.21 -3.44
CA ARG A 234 -22.57 22.95 -2.54
C ARG A 234 -21.21 22.99 -3.25
N GLY A 235 -21.20 23.37 -4.53
CA GLY A 235 -20.02 23.39 -5.38
C GLY A 235 -19.59 22.02 -5.90
N VAL A 236 -18.44 22.02 -6.59
CA VAL A 236 -17.74 20.84 -7.08
C VAL A 236 -16.56 20.48 -6.17
N MET A 237 -16.22 19.20 -6.14
CA MET A 237 -15.06 18.62 -5.47
C MET A 237 -14.19 17.85 -6.46
N VAL A 238 -12.96 17.62 -6.05
CA VAL A 238 -12.02 16.74 -6.74
C VAL A 238 -11.47 15.71 -5.76
N GLU A 239 -11.24 14.50 -6.25
CA GLU A 239 -10.41 13.52 -5.58
C GLU A 239 -8.94 13.83 -5.90
N VAL A 240 -8.11 13.98 -4.89
CA VAL A 240 -6.68 14.29 -5.03
C VAL A 240 -5.89 13.01 -4.84
N TYR A 241 -5.09 12.69 -5.84
CA TYR A 241 -4.15 11.57 -5.79
C TYR A 241 -2.82 12.06 -5.23
N TRP A 242 -2.30 11.29 -4.29
CA TRP A 242 -1.03 11.57 -3.63
C TRP A 242 -0.05 10.44 -3.94
N ASP A 243 1.20 10.82 -4.21
CA ASP A 243 2.32 9.91 -4.36
C ASP A 243 3.44 10.33 -3.40
N GLN A 244 4.51 9.54 -3.31
CA GLN A 244 5.68 9.87 -2.51
C GLN A 244 6.84 10.26 -3.43
N ASP A 245 7.48 11.39 -3.14
CA ASP A 245 8.73 11.77 -3.79
C ASP A 245 9.91 10.89 -3.33
N ASP A 246 11.07 11.07 -3.95
CA ASP A 246 12.30 10.32 -3.65
C ASP A 246 12.76 10.48 -2.18
N ASN A 247 12.23 11.47 -1.48
CA ASN A 247 12.50 11.77 -0.07
C ASN A 247 11.42 11.18 0.86
N GLY A 248 10.45 10.44 0.32
CA GLY A 248 9.34 9.86 1.07
C GLY A 248 8.35 10.90 1.59
N SER A 249 8.26 12.06 0.94
CA SER A 249 7.27 13.10 1.22
C SER A 249 6.10 13.03 0.25
N LEU A 250 4.88 13.11 0.77
CA LEU A 250 3.63 13.17 0.02
C LEU A 250 3.63 14.36 -0.93
N CYS A 251 3.55 14.09 -2.22
CA CYS A 251 3.36 15.07 -3.29
C CYS A 251 2.05 14.78 -4.02
N ILE A 252 1.45 15.81 -4.64
CA ILE A 252 0.24 15.63 -5.43
C ILE A 252 0.66 15.00 -6.75
N SER A 253 0.16 13.79 -7.04
CA SER A 253 0.38 13.12 -8.32
C SER A 253 -0.68 13.46 -9.37
N GLY A 254 -1.87 13.86 -8.93
CA GLY A 254 -2.94 14.29 -9.82
C GLY A 254 -4.25 14.55 -9.09
N HIS A 255 -5.31 14.79 -9.86
CA HIS A 255 -6.68 14.87 -9.34
C HIS A 255 -7.68 14.28 -10.34
N SER A 256 -8.85 13.85 -9.86
CA SER A 256 -9.99 13.43 -10.69
C SER A 256 -10.61 14.62 -11.43
N ASP A 257 -11.53 14.33 -12.35
CA ASP A 257 -12.43 15.36 -12.89
C ASP A 257 -13.26 16.01 -11.77
N GLU A 258 -13.75 17.23 -12.04
CA GLU A 258 -14.58 17.99 -11.11
C GLU A 258 -15.95 17.29 -10.96
N MET A 259 -16.28 16.84 -9.75
CA MET A 259 -17.50 16.10 -9.42
C MET A 259 -18.38 16.89 -8.44
N PRO A 260 -19.71 16.87 -8.56
CA PRO A 260 -20.57 17.62 -7.64
C PRO A 260 -20.47 17.06 -6.22
N VAL A 261 -20.39 17.95 -5.22
CA VAL A 261 -20.31 17.54 -3.80
C VAL A 261 -21.61 16.82 -3.40
N PRO A 262 -21.55 15.56 -2.90
CA PRO A 262 -22.74 14.85 -2.46
C PRO A 262 -23.46 15.55 -1.30
N VAL A 263 -24.80 15.49 -1.29
CA VAL A 263 -25.66 16.20 -0.33
C VAL A 263 -25.36 15.81 1.13
N ASN A 264 -24.86 14.60 1.37
CA ASN A 264 -24.62 14.01 2.70
C ASN A 264 -23.24 14.32 3.32
N VAL A 265 -22.40 15.11 2.66
CA VAL A 265 -21.01 15.36 3.09
C VAL A 265 -20.90 16.59 4.00
N GLU A 266 -20.21 16.53 5.13
CA GLU A 266 -19.86 17.73 5.91
C GLU A 266 -18.58 18.38 5.32
N LEU A 267 -18.69 19.65 4.92
CA LEU A 267 -17.53 20.43 4.48
C LEU A 267 -16.79 20.93 5.72
N ARG A 268 -15.67 20.30 6.07
CA ARG A 268 -14.80 20.83 7.13
C ARG A 268 -13.89 21.90 6.57
N ARG A 269 -14.03 23.13 7.08
CA ARG A 269 -12.93 24.10 6.99
C ARG A 269 -11.75 23.53 7.76
N PRO A 270 -10.52 23.56 7.21
CA PRO A 270 -9.35 23.18 7.98
C PRO A 270 -9.31 23.98 9.29
N PRO A 271 -8.89 23.37 10.42
CA PRO A 271 -8.88 24.03 11.71
C PRO A 271 -8.13 25.36 11.60
N SER A 272 -8.72 26.39 12.20
CA SER A 272 -8.25 27.77 12.10
C SER A 272 -6.74 27.87 12.33
N LEU A 273 -6.04 28.37 11.31
CA LEU A 273 -4.64 28.73 11.34
C LEU A 273 -4.31 29.49 12.64
N SER A 274 -3.46 28.90 13.49
CA SER A 274 -2.69 29.67 14.45
C SER A 274 -2.00 30.79 13.69
N ARG A 275 -2.33 32.04 14.02
CA ARG A 275 -1.77 33.28 13.45
C ARG A 275 -0.23 33.24 13.42
N ARG A 276 0.38 32.67 12.37
CA ARG A 276 1.83 32.77 12.15
C ARG A 276 2.31 32.65 10.72
N ALA A 277 1.46 32.37 9.74
CA ALA A 277 1.81 32.49 8.32
C ALA A 277 1.32 33.83 7.76
N SER A 278 2.03 34.91 8.11
CA SER A 278 1.95 36.18 7.40
C SER A 278 3.03 36.19 6.32
N MET A 279 2.60 36.48 5.08
CA MET A 279 3.37 36.74 3.85
C MET A 279 3.48 35.58 2.86
N GLY A 280 2.54 35.57 1.93
CA GLY A 280 2.52 34.79 0.69
C GLY A 280 1.09 34.76 0.17
N ARG A 281 0.85 35.08 -1.10
CA ARG A 281 -0.49 35.17 -1.72
C ARG A 281 -1.37 34.00 -1.28
N ALA A 282 -2.34 34.25 -0.40
CA ALA A 282 -3.30 33.24 0.02
C ALA A 282 -4.29 33.02 -1.13
N GLY A 283 -4.04 31.99 -1.94
CA GLY A 283 -5.05 31.46 -2.84
C GLY A 283 -6.25 30.93 -2.05
N PRO A 284 -7.41 30.74 -2.69
CA PRO A 284 -8.58 30.18 -2.03
C PRO A 284 -8.25 28.81 -1.39
N VAL A 285 -8.66 28.62 -0.14
CA VAL A 285 -8.42 27.37 0.62
C VAL A 285 -9.58 26.41 0.36
N GLY A 286 -9.27 25.21 -0.10
CA GLY A 286 -10.24 24.15 -0.35
C GLY A 286 -10.86 23.59 0.93
N TYR A 287 -12.11 23.14 0.84
CA TYR A 287 -12.81 22.47 1.94
C TYR A 287 -12.42 20.99 1.96
N VAL A 288 -12.02 20.44 3.11
CA VAL A 288 -11.71 19.00 3.21
C VAL A 288 -13.00 18.24 3.44
N ILE A 289 -13.19 17.20 2.63
CA ILE A 289 -14.32 16.27 2.70
C ILE A 289 -13.84 14.96 3.31
N ASP A 290 -14.60 14.43 4.28
CA ASP A 290 -14.28 13.14 4.90
C ASP A 290 -14.45 12.01 3.87
N PRO A 291 -13.42 11.16 3.64
CA PRO A 291 -13.50 10.04 2.72
C PRO A 291 -14.63 9.04 3.03
N ASN A 292 -15.10 8.98 4.27
CA ASN A 292 -16.17 8.06 4.68
C ASN A 292 -17.57 8.60 4.37
N GLN A 293 -17.69 9.84 3.89
CA GLN A 293 -18.98 10.48 3.57
C GLN A 293 -19.23 10.58 2.06
N VAL A 294 -18.23 10.26 1.25
CA VAL A 294 -18.35 10.18 -0.21
C VAL A 294 -18.65 8.71 -0.56
N PRO A 295 -19.75 8.42 -1.27
CA PRO A 295 -20.17 7.07 -1.64
C PRO A 295 -19.21 6.39 -2.63
#